data_AF-A0A838FXV2-F1
#
_entry.id   AF-A0A838FXV2-F1
#
_cell.length_a   1.000
_cell.length_b   1.000
_cell.length_c   1.000
_cell.angle_alpha   90.00
_cell.angle_beta   90.00
_cell.angle_gamma   90.00
#
_symmetry.space_group_name_H-M   'P 1'
#
loop_
_entity.id
_entity.type
_entity.pdbx_description
1 polymer ?
#
loop_
_entity_poly.entity_id
_entity_poly.type
_entity_poly.pdbx_seq_one_letter_code
_entity_poly.pdbx_strand_id
1 'polypeptide(L)'
;MDEGRLAAVLADFARTLTADFSIEQILDHLVNRVIEIIPVTGAGVLLMKNEWEHHFIAASDARIRRIEDVQLELHEGPCLQAYRTGRAEAVRDLAKDT
;
A
#
# COMPACT_ATOMS: atom_id res chain seq x y z
N MET A 1 12.78 -4.57 15.54
CA MET A 1 12.41 -5.39 14.37
C MET A 1 13.24 -6.64 14.42
N ASP A 2 12.61 -7.81 14.50
CA ASP A 2 13.32 -9.09 14.40
C ASP A 2 13.69 -9.31 12.92
N GLU A 3 14.99 -9.29 12.63
CA GLU A 3 15.54 -9.44 11.28
C GLU A 3 15.15 -10.79 10.64
N GLY A 4 15.05 -11.86 11.45
CA GLY A 4 14.61 -13.17 10.98
C GLY A 4 13.13 -13.18 10.59
N ARG A 5 12.27 -12.47 11.34
CA ARG A 5 10.85 -12.32 11.01
C ARG A 5 10.65 -11.50 9.73
N LEU A 6 11.41 -10.44 9.54
CA LEU A 6 11.38 -9.63 8.31
C LEU A 6 11.84 -10.46 7.10
N ALA A 7 12.96 -11.18 7.21
CA ALA A 7 13.47 -12.03 6.14
C ALA A 7 12.48 -13.14 5.76
N ALA A 8 11.82 -13.76 6.75
CA ALA A 8 10.81 -14.79 6.51
C ALA A 8 9.60 -14.25 5.72
N VAL A 9 9.16 -13.03 6.01
CA VAL A 9 8.07 -12.38 5.28
C VAL A 9 8.47 -12.07 3.85
N LEU A 10 9.62 -11.44 3.67
CA LEU A 10 10.08 -11.05 2.34
C LEU A 10 10.30 -12.28 1.46
N ALA A 11 10.80 -13.37 2.03
CA ALA A 11 10.95 -14.65 1.34
C ALA A 11 9.60 -15.29 0.98
N ASP A 12 8.59 -15.20 1.86
CA ASP A 12 7.24 -15.68 1.56
C ASP A 12 6.60 -14.87 0.43
N PHE A 13 6.68 -13.54 0.50
CA PHE A 13 6.20 -12.63 -0.53
C PHE A 13 6.89 -12.87 -1.89
N ALA A 14 8.21 -13.06 -1.90
CA ALA A 14 8.97 -13.37 -3.11
C ALA A 14 8.53 -14.69 -3.75
N ARG A 15 8.10 -15.70 -2.97
CA ARG A 15 7.54 -16.94 -3.52
C ARG A 15 6.18 -16.71 -4.16
N THR A 16 5.33 -15.89 -3.54
CA THR A 16 4.02 -15.50 -4.11
C THR A 16 4.17 -14.80 -5.46
N LEU A 17 5.20 -13.97 -5.63
CA LEU A 17 5.53 -13.31 -6.91
C LEU A 17 5.95 -14.28 -8.04
N THR A 18 6.43 -15.48 -7.69
CA THR A 18 6.90 -16.49 -8.67
C THR A 18 5.87 -17.57 -9.00
N ALA A 19 4.72 -17.55 -8.34
CA ALA A 19 3.60 -18.46 -8.59
C ALA A 19 2.52 -17.78 -9.47
N ASP A 20 1.54 -18.54 -9.96
CA ASP A 20 0.43 -18.06 -10.81
C ASP A 20 -0.59 -17.18 -10.05
N PHE A 21 -0.12 -16.21 -9.27
CA PHE A 21 -0.97 -15.22 -8.63
C PHE A 21 -1.17 -14.03 -9.56
N SER A 22 -2.41 -13.53 -9.60
CA SER A 22 -2.69 -12.22 -10.18
C SER A 22 -2.01 -11.10 -9.35
N ILE A 23 -1.73 -9.96 -9.99
CA ILE A 23 -1.08 -8.83 -9.31
C ILE A 23 -1.91 -8.33 -8.12
N GLU A 24 -3.23 -8.41 -8.22
CA GLU A 24 -4.18 -8.09 -7.19
C GLU A 24 -3.97 -8.97 -5.95
N GLN A 25 -3.89 -10.29 -6.14
CA GLN A 25 -3.65 -11.24 -5.07
C GLN A 25 -2.28 -11.05 -4.40
N ILE A 26 -1.26 -10.72 -5.19
CA ILE A 26 0.08 -10.40 -4.68
C ILE A 26 0.01 -9.18 -3.74
N LEU A 27 -0.66 -8.10 -4.17
CA LEU A 27 -0.74 -6.86 -3.40
C LEU A 27 -1.61 -7.00 -2.15
N ASP A 28 -2.72 -7.75 -2.22
CA ASP A 28 -3.52 -8.08 -1.03
C ASP A 28 -2.72 -8.91 -0.02
N HIS A 29 -1.94 -9.89 -0.48
CA HIS A 29 -1.06 -10.67 0.40
C HIS A 29 0.02 -9.79 1.05
N LEU A 30 0.63 -8.89 0.28
CA LEU A 30 1.64 -7.96 0.76
C LEU A 30 1.11 -7.10 1.91
N VAL A 31 -0.03 -6.45 1.70
CA VAL A 31 -0.62 -5.52 2.67
C VAL A 31 -0.98 -6.24 3.96
N ASN A 32 -1.56 -7.43 3.87
CA ASN A 32 -1.90 -8.24 5.04
C ASN A 32 -0.64 -8.71 5.81
N ARG A 33 0.46 -8.98 5.11
CA ARG A 33 1.69 -9.45 5.77
C ARG A 33 2.53 -8.32 6.36
N VAL A 34 2.57 -7.16 5.71
CA VAL A 34 3.35 -5.98 6.15
C VAL A 34 2.89 -5.47 7.51
N ILE A 35 1.58 -5.41 7.75
CA ILE A 35 1.02 -4.95 9.03
C ILE A 35 1.35 -5.89 10.20
N GLU A 36 1.75 -7.14 9.94
CA GLU A 36 2.17 -8.07 10.99
C GLU A 36 3.61 -7.83 11.49
N ILE A 37 4.36 -6.92 10.85
CA ILE A 37 5.81 -6.72 11.08
C ILE A 37 6.10 -5.27 11.42
N ILE A 38 5.41 -4.35 10.75
CA ILE A 38 5.54 -2.92 11.00
C ILE A 38 4.43 -2.51 11.97
N PRO A 39 4.73 -1.75 13.05
CA PRO A 39 3.73 -1.32 14.03
C PRO A 39 2.85 -0.18 13.47
N VAL A 40 2.01 -0.51 12.49
CA VAL A 40 1.04 0.40 11.87
C VAL A 40 -0.38 -0.10 12.15
N THR A 41 -1.34 0.83 12.14
CA THR A 41 -2.76 0.52 12.34
C THR A 41 -3.47 0.07 11.05
N GLY A 42 -2.77 0.17 9.92
CA GLY A 42 -3.22 -0.27 8.61
C GLY A 42 -2.19 0.10 7.53
N ALA A 43 -2.30 -0.57 6.38
CA ALA A 43 -1.53 -0.32 5.17
C ALA A 43 -2.44 -0.45 3.94
N GLY A 44 -2.09 0.27 2.88
CA GLY A 44 -2.73 0.23 1.57
C GLY A 44 -1.67 0.27 0.47
N VAL A 45 -1.99 -0.27 -0.70
CA VAL A 45 -1.16 -0.17 -1.90
C VAL A 45 -2.05 0.19 -3.08
N LEU A 46 -1.66 1.25 -3.78
CA LEU A 46 -2.29 1.72 -4.99
C LEU A 46 -1.44 1.37 -6.20
N LEU A 47 -2.01 0.65 -7.17
CA LEU A 47 -1.40 0.41 -8.48
C LEU A 47 -2.05 1.33 -9.51
N MET A 48 -1.27 2.27 -10.04
CA MET A 48 -1.72 3.22 -11.05
C MET A 48 -1.15 2.91 -12.42
N LYS A 49 -2.00 2.97 -13.45
CA LYS A 49 -1.58 2.91 -14.85
C LYS A 49 -1.17 4.30 -15.34
N ASN A 50 -1.96 5.29 -14.97
CA ASN A 50 -1.68 6.72 -15.13
C ASN A 50 -2.50 7.50 -14.08
N GLU A 51 -2.32 8.82 -14.00
CA GLU A 51 -2.98 9.66 -12.99
C GLU A 51 -4.52 9.64 -13.04
N TRP A 52 -5.09 9.20 -14.16
CA TRP A 52 -6.54 9.22 -14.43
C TRP A 52 -7.13 7.81 -14.54
N GLU A 53 -6.29 6.77 -14.52
CA GLU A 53 -6.68 5.38 -14.73
C GLU A 53 -5.95 4.50 -13.72
N HIS A 54 -6.72 3.98 -12.77
CA HIS A 54 -6.22 3.16 -11.67
C HIS A 54 -6.42 1.69 -12.00
N HIS A 55 -5.51 0.85 -11.54
CA HIS A 55 -5.60 -0.60 -11.77
C HIS A 55 -6.07 -1.34 -10.53
N PHE A 56 -5.58 -0.99 -9.34
CA PHE A 56 -5.93 -1.75 -8.15
C PHE A 56 -5.64 -1.01 -6.84
N ILE A 57 -6.41 -1.33 -5.80
CA ILE A 57 -6.18 -0.88 -4.43
C ILE A 57 -6.21 -2.12 -3.53
N ALA A 58 -5.07 -2.46 -2.94
CA ALA A 58 -4.99 -3.39 -1.82
C ALA A 58 -5.12 -2.60 -0.51
N ALA A 59 -5.89 -3.11 0.45
CA ALA A 59 -6.03 -2.46 1.74
C ALA A 59 -6.20 -3.49 2.86
N SER A 60 -5.52 -3.25 3.97
CA SER A 60 -5.53 -4.12 5.16
C SER A 60 -6.88 -4.16 5.86
N ASP A 61 -7.65 -3.07 5.78
CA ASP A 61 -8.99 -2.99 6.32
C ASP A 61 -9.87 -2.01 5.52
N ALA A 62 -11.17 -2.03 5.81
CA ALA A 62 -12.15 -1.18 5.12
C ALA A 62 -11.96 0.32 5.38
N ARG A 63 -11.30 0.73 6.47
CA ARG A 63 -11.00 2.15 6.72
C ARG A 63 -9.86 2.62 5.83
N ILE A 64 -8.79 1.83 5.72
CA ILE A 64 -7.69 2.14 4.81
C ILE A 64 -8.18 2.15 3.37
N ARG A 65 -9.03 1.20 2.99
CA ARG A 65 -9.65 1.20 1.66
C ARG A 65 -10.36 2.52 1.35
N ARG A 66 -11.19 3.00 2.29
CA ARG A 66 -11.86 4.31 2.16
C ARG A 66 -10.89 5.48 2.05
N ILE A 67 -9.76 5.45 2.75
CA ILE A 67 -8.74 6.52 2.65
C ILE A 67 -8.11 6.54 1.26
N GLU A 68 -7.79 5.37 0.69
CA GLU A 68 -7.28 5.28 -0.68
C GLU A 68 -8.33 5.74 -1.71
N ASP A 69 -9.58 5.31 -1.57
CA ASP A 69 -10.67 5.72 -2.46
C ASP A 69 -10.86 7.25 -2.45
N VAL A 70 -10.84 7.89 -1.26
CA VAL A 70 -10.96 9.36 -1.13
C VAL A 70 -9.82 10.10 -1.82
N GLN A 71 -8.58 9.62 -1.68
CA GLN A 71 -7.43 10.22 -2.37
C GLN A 71 -7.60 10.20 -3.88
N LEU A 72 -8.10 9.08 -4.42
CA LEU A 72 -8.37 8.95 -5.85
C LEU A 72 -9.51 9.84 -6.31
N GLU A 73 -10.64 9.85 -5.59
CA GLU A 73 -11.80 10.67 -5.94
C GLU A 73 -11.44 12.17 -6.00
N LEU A 74 -10.65 12.63 -5.02
CA LEU A 74 -10.23 14.03 -4.94
C LEU A 74 -8.99 14.34 -5.81
N HIS A 75 -8.33 13.31 -6.37
CA HIS A 75 -7.05 13.44 -7.08
C HIS A 75 -5.95 14.12 -6.24
N GLU A 76 -6.02 13.96 -4.92
CA GLU A 76 -5.19 14.58 -3.89
C GLU A 76 -4.71 13.57 -2.82
N GLY A 77 -3.75 13.97 -2.00
CA GLY A 77 -3.27 13.18 -0.86
C GLY A 77 -1.96 12.42 -1.07
N PRO A 78 -1.42 11.83 0.00
CA PRO A 78 -0.03 11.36 0.07
C PRO A 78 0.33 10.28 -0.96
N CYS A 79 -0.56 9.34 -1.28
CA CYS A 79 -0.29 8.28 -2.24
C CYS A 79 -0.11 8.84 -3.66
N LEU A 80 -0.94 9.81 -4.06
CA LEU A 80 -0.82 10.47 -5.36
C LEU A 80 0.39 11.41 -5.41
N GLN A 81 0.69 12.12 -4.32
CA GLN A 81 1.90 12.95 -4.24
C GLN A 81 3.17 12.10 -4.33
N ALA A 82 3.20 10.94 -3.67
CA ALA A 82 4.32 10.01 -3.76
C ALA A 82 4.50 9.47 -5.19
N TYR A 83 3.40 9.14 -5.89
CA TYR A 83 3.45 8.74 -7.30
C TYR A 83 3.99 9.86 -8.21
N ARG A 84 3.47 11.08 -8.06
CA ARG A 84 3.85 12.25 -8.88
C ARG A 84 5.31 12.64 -8.69
N THR A 85 5.78 12.62 -7.45
CA THR A 85 7.10 13.13 -7.10
C THR A 85 8.18 12.06 -7.05
N GLY A 86 7.81 10.78 -6.99
CA GLY A 86 8.74 9.67 -6.77
C GLY A 86 9.41 9.69 -5.39
N ARG A 87 8.88 10.46 -4.43
CA ARG A 87 9.43 10.59 -3.07
C ARG A 87 8.46 10.01 -2.05
N ALA A 88 9.00 9.51 -0.95
CA ALA A 88 8.19 9.10 0.19
C ALA A 88 7.58 10.33 0.88
N GLU A 89 6.26 10.35 1.01
CA GLU A 89 5.52 11.41 1.70
C GLU A 89 5.13 10.94 3.11
N ALA A 90 5.49 11.74 4.12
CA ALA A 90 5.29 11.40 5.52
C ALA A 90 4.44 12.47 6.19
N VAL A 91 3.13 12.24 6.19
CA VAL A 91 2.13 13.15 6.79
C VAL A 91 1.92 12.75 8.24
N ARG A 92 2.30 13.62 9.19
CA ARG A 92 2.18 13.36 10.63
C ARG A 92 0.74 13.43 11.13
N ASP A 93 -0.05 14.29 10.52
CA ASP A 93 -1.44 14.55 10.88
C ASP A 93 -2.20 14.90 9.60
N LEU A 94 -3.03 13.96 9.14
CA LEU A 94 -3.77 14.10 7.89
C LEU A 94 -4.76 15.27 7.93
N ALA A 95 -5.23 15.68 9.12
CA ALA A 95 -6.11 16.84 9.26
C ALA A 95 -5.39 18.18 9.05
N LYS A 96 -4.06 18.16 8.96
CA LYS A 96 -3.20 19.33 8.72
C LYS A 96 -2.45 19.24 7.39
N ASP A 97 -2.79 18.25 6.58
CA ASP A 97 -2.27 18.12 5.22
C ASP A 97 -2.97 19.19 4.34
N THR A 98 -2.18 20.01 3.64
CA THR A 98 -2.64 21.16 2.84
C THR A 98 -2.02 21.15 1.46
#